data_AF-A0A165KA90-F1
#
_entry.id   AF-A0A165KA90-F1
#
_cell.length_a   1.000
_cell.length_b   1.000
_cell.length_c   1.000
_cell.angle_alpha   90.00
_cell.angle_beta   90.00
_cell.angle_gamma   90.00
#
_symmetry.space_group_name_H-M   'P 1'
#
loop_
_entity.id
_entity.type
_entity.pdbx_description
1 polymer ?
#
loop_
_entity_poly.entity_id
_entity_poly.type
_entity_poly.pdbx_seq_one_letter_code
_entity_poly.pdbx_strand_id
1 'polypeptide(L)'
;MAQRVTLRKRNPYNTTSNRRRVVKTPGGKLVYHHIKKLASAPKCGDCGVALPGIPALRPRQYATISKRQKSVSRAYGGSRCGDCVKSRIVRAFLVEEAKIVKKVVKAQ
;
A
#
# COMPACT_ATOMS: atom_id res chain seq x y z
N MET A 1 43.82 1.72 -7.53
CA MET A 1 42.80 2.79 -7.50
C MET A 1 41.40 2.17 -7.57
N ALA A 2 40.44 2.65 -6.77
CA ALA A 2 39.05 2.17 -6.85
C ALA A 2 38.36 2.69 -8.12
N GLN A 3 37.55 1.84 -8.78
CA GLN A 3 36.84 2.22 -10.00
C GLN A 3 35.74 3.25 -9.69
N ARG A 4 35.90 4.48 -10.21
CA ARG A 4 34.89 5.54 -10.10
C ARG A 4 33.79 5.35 -11.15
N VAL A 5 32.61 5.90 -10.86
CA VAL A 5 31.40 5.74 -11.69
C VAL A 5 30.74 7.09 -11.96
N THR A 6 30.19 7.26 -13.16
CA THR A 6 29.52 8.49 -13.62
C THR A 6 28.01 8.30 -13.72
N LEU A 7 27.25 9.37 -13.44
CA LEU A 7 25.79 9.36 -13.57
C LEU A 7 25.39 9.20 -15.04
N ARG A 8 24.36 8.39 -15.29
CA ARG A 8 23.85 8.10 -16.64
C ARG A 8 22.67 8.98 -17.06
N LYS A 9 22.03 9.66 -16.10
CA LYS A 9 20.92 10.59 -16.32
C LYS A 9 21.41 12.02 -16.25
N ARG A 10 20.69 12.93 -16.93
CA ARG A 10 20.97 14.37 -16.93
C ARG A 10 20.92 15.01 -15.55
N ASN A 11 20.16 14.47 -14.59
CA ASN A 11 20.08 15.02 -13.23
C ASN A 11 21.37 14.71 -12.44
N PRO A 12 22.20 15.73 -12.11
CA PRO A 12 23.45 15.53 -11.39
C PRO A 12 23.27 15.43 -9.87
N TYR A 13 22.10 15.81 -9.34
CA TYR A 13 21.86 15.98 -7.91
C TYR A 13 21.42 14.70 -7.21
N ASN A 14 21.75 14.61 -5.91
CA ASN A 14 21.36 13.48 -5.05
C ASN A 14 19.94 13.67 -4.48
N THR A 15 18.93 13.46 -5.32
CA THR A 15 17.52 13.57 -4.92
C THR A 15 16.86 12.20 -4.71
N THR A 16 15.70 12.17 -4.03
CA THR A 16 14.94 10.92 -3.80
C THR A 16 14.52 10.21 -5.08
N SER A 17 14.36 10.93 -6.19
CA SER A 17 14.06 10.37 -7.52
C SER A 17 15.30 9.85 -8.24
N ASN A 18 16.50 10.27 -7.84
CA ASN A 18 17.78 9.90 -8.44
C ASN A 18 18.61 8.91 -7.59
N ARG A 19 17.92 8.11 -6.76
CA ARG A 19 18.57 7.04 -5.99
C ARG A 19 19.25 6.04 -6.94
N ARG A 20 20.44 5.58 -6.53
CA ARG A 20 21.35 4.79 -7.37
C ARG A 20 22.01 3.68 -6.56
N ARG A 21 22.31 2.56 -7.22
CA ARG A 21 23.08 1.44 -6.68
C ARG A 21 24.24 1.16 -7.63
N VAL A 22 25.44 1.00 -7.08
CA VAL A 22 26.60 0.53 -7.84
C VAL A 22 26.48 -0.98 -8.01
N VAL A 23 26.52 -1.45 -9.25
CA VAL A 23 26.40 -2.87 -9.61
C VAL A 23 27.61 -3.26 -10.45
N LYS A 24 28.20 -4.42 -10.15
CA LYS A 24 29.23 -5.02 -10.99
C LYS A 24 28.55 -5.78 -12.13
N THR A 25 28.85 -5.37 -13.35
CA THR A 25 28.34 -6.01 -14.57
C THR A 25 29.11 -7.31 -14.86
N PRO A 26 28.55 -8.25 -15.65
CA PRO A 26 29.25 -9.47 -16.05
C PRO A 26 30.62 -9.20 -16.71
N GLY A 27 30.75 -8.10 -17.47
CA GLY A 27 32.02 -7.66 -18.05
C GLY A 27 33.01 -7.02 -17.05
N GLY A 28 32.79 -7.17 -15.75
CA GLY A 28 33.69 -6.72 -14.68
C GLY A 28 33.66 -5.22 -14.36
N LYS A 29 32.89 -4.42 -15.10
CA LYS A 29 32.80 -2.95 -14.89
C LYS A 29 31.77 -2.60 -13.81
N LEU A 30 32.09 -1.64 -12.94
CA LEU A 30 31.13 -1.02 -12.03
C LEU A 30 30.28 0.03 -12.76
N VAL A 31 28.96 -0.03 -12.58
CA VAL A 31 28.00 0.88 -13.23
C VAL A 31 26.89 1.29 -12.24
N TYR A 32 26.36 2.51 -12.37
CA TYR A 32 25.16 2.93 -11.66
C TYR A 32 23.87 2.36 -12.29
N HIS A 33 23.08 1.67 -11.47
CA HIS A 33 21.69 1.35 -11.75
C HIS A 33 20.77 2.30 -10.97
N HIS A 34 19.83 2.93 -11.66
CA HIS A 34 18.86 3.82 -11.02
C HIS A 34 17.75 3.03 -10.36
N ILE A 35 17.55 3.26 -9.07
CA ILE A 35 16.47 2.63 -8.30
C ILE A 35 15.24 3.54 -8.33
N LYS A 36 14.07 2.96 -8.59
CA LYS A 36 12.80 3.68 -8.53
C LYS A 36 12.46 4.01 -7.07
N LYS A 37 11.68 5.06 -6.83
CA LYS A 37 11.17 5.38 -5.48
C LYS A 37 10.43 4.17 -4.91
N LEU A 38 10.70 3.86 -3.65
CA LEU A 38 9.97 2.85 -2.89
C LEU A 38 8.51 3.31 -2.73
N ALA A 39 7.56 2.40 -2.92
CA ALA A 39 6.15 2.69 -2.73
C ALA A 39 5.77 2.49 -1.26
N SER A 40 4.78 3.26 -0.79
CA SER A 40 4.13 3.00 0.49
C SER A 40 3.11 1.88 0.35
N ALA A 41 2.94 1.09 1.41
CA ALA A 41 1.87 0.10 1.47
C ALA A 41 0.49 0.78 1.49
N PRO A 42 -0.55 0.17 0.88
CA PRO A 42 -1.93 0.61 1.06
C PRO A 42 -2.31 0.54 2.54
N LYS A 43 -2.94 1.61 3.03
CA LYS A 43 -3.34 1.73 4.43
C LYS A 43 -4.84 1.58 4.56
N CYS A 44 -5.28 1.06 5.70
CA CYS A 44 -6.67 1.09 6.11
C CYS A 44 -7.12 2.55 6.26
N GLY A 45 -8.25 2.92 5.64
CA GLY A 45 -8.73 4.29 5.74
C GLY A 45 -9.29 4.70 7.11
N ASP A 46 -9.44 3.76 8.07
CA ASP A 46 -9.96 4.05 9.41
C ASP A 46 -8.79 4.11 10.41
N CYS A 47 -8.01 3.04 10.53
CA CYS A 47 -6.93 2.94 11.52
C CYS A 47 -5.52 3.25 10.99
N GLY A 48 -5.35 3.48 9.68
CA GLY A 48 -4.04 3.79 9.08
C GLY A 48 -3.04 2.63 9.01
N VAL A 49 -3.39 1.45 9.52
CA VAL A 49 -2.55 0.24 9.47
C VAL A 49 -2.37 -0.24 8.03
N ALA A 50 -1.17 -0.74 7.69
CA ALA A 50 -0.89 -1.32 6.38
C ALA A 50 -1.78 -2.56 6.14
N LEU A 51 -2.44 -2.62 4.99
CA LEU A 51 -3.34 -3.72 4.66
C LEU A 51 -2.53 -4.99 4.32
N PRO A 52 -2.72 -6.10 5.06
CA PRO A 52 -2.05 -7.35 4.75
C PRO A 52 -2.61 -7.94 3.45
N GLY A 53 -1.76 -8.67 2.72
CA GLY A 53 -2.13 -9.35 1.47
C GLY A 53 -2.13 -8.47 0.23
N ILE A 54 -1.78 -7.17 0.33
CA ILE A 54 -1.69 -6.26 -0.82
C ILE A 54 -0.25 -5.76 -0.94
N PRO A 55 0.42 -5.97 -2.09
CA PRO A 55 1.83 -5.61 -2.26
C PRO A 55 2.02 -4.10 -2.35
N ALA A 56 3.07 -3.56 -1.71
CA ALA A 56 3.42 -2.15 -1.81
C ALA A 56 4.06 -1.81 -3.17
N LEU A 57 3.24 -1.36 -4.12
CA LEU A 57 3.65 -1.06 -5.50
C LEU A 57 3.42 0.39 -5.88
N ARG A 58 4.12 0.88 -6.92
CA ARG A 58 3.88 2.23 -7.46
C ARG A 58 2.55 2.24 -8.24
N PRO A 59 1.84 3.39 -8.35
CA PRO A 59 0.56 3.47 -9.05
C PRO A 59 0.56 2.88 -10.46
N ARG A 60 1.62 3.10 -11.25
CA ARG A 60 1.76 2.51 -12.59
C ARG A 60 1.89 0.98 -12.58
N GLN A 61 2.51 0.40 -11.55
CA GLN A 61 2.64 -1.06 -11.43
C GLN A 61 1.31 -1.71 -11.04
N TYR A 62 0.48 -1.01 -10.26
CA TYR A 62 -0.88 -1.47 -9.95
C TYR A 62 -1.77 -1.62 -11.18
N ALA A 63 -1.51 -0.90 -12.28
CA ALA A 63 -2.24 -1.11 -13.53
C ALA A 63 -1.94 -2.49 -14.14
N THR A 64 -0.73 -3.02 -13.96
CA THR A 64 -0.25 -4.24 -14.62
C THR A 64 -0.58 -5.53 -13.87
N ILE A 65 -0.69 -5.48 -12.54
CA ILE A 65 -0.93 -6.69 -11.73
C ILE A 65 -2.37 -7.21 -11.86
N SER A 66 -2.58 -8.48 -11.50
CA SER A 66 -3.90 -9.12 -11.53
C SER A 66 -4.82 -8.58 -10.43
N LYS A 67 -6.14 -8.70 -10.63
CA LYS A 67 -7.15 -8.22 -9.65
C LYS A 67 -6.98 -8.88 -8.29
N ARG A 68 -6.67 -10.18 -8.24
CA ARG A 68 -6.44 -10.95 -7.00
C ARG A 68 -5.36 -10.34 -6.12
N GLN A 69 -4.31 -9.75 -6.71
CA GLN A 69 -3.22 -9.12 -5.97
C GLN A 69 -3.57 -7.70 -5.48
N LYS A 70 -4.63 -7.07 -5.99
CA LYS A 70 -5.05 -5.70 -5.63
C LYS A 70 -6.01 -5.68 -4.43
N SER A 71 -6.65 -6.80 -4.10
CA SER A 71 -7.76 -6.87 -3.15
C SER A 71 -7.69 -8.11 -2.27
N VAL A 72 -8.43 -8.08 -1.15
CA VAL A 72 -8.61 -9.23 -0.25
C VAL A 72 -10.05 -9.73 -0.36
N SER A 73 -10.27 -11.03 -0.28
CA SER A 73 -11.60 -11.68 -0.38
C SER A 73 -12.43 -11.55 0.90
N ARG A 74 -12.91 -10.33 1.20
CA ARG A 74 -13.89 -10.05 2.26
C ARG A 74 -14.62 -8.73 2.01
N ALA A 75 -15.67 -8.46 2.79
CA ALA A 75 -16.33 -7.15 2.79
C ALA A 75 -15.31 -6.03 3.05
N TYR A 76 -15.38 -4.96 2.24
CA TYR A 76 -14.44 -3.84 2.24
C TYR A 76 -12.95 -4.24 2.10
N GLY A 77 -12.68 -5.39 1.48
CA GLY A 77 -11.31 -5.83 1.18
C GLY A 77 -10.60 -4.83 0.28
N GLY A 78 -9.33 -4.55 0.56
CA GLY A 78 -8.58 -3.54 -0.19
C GLY A 78 -8.63 -2.11 0.37
N SER A 79 -9.59 -1.79 1.24
CA SER A 79 -9.74 -0.43 1.79
C SER A 79 -9.79 -0.38 3.32
N ARG A 80 -10.37 -1.39 3.96
CA ARG A 80 -10.47 -1.50 5.43
C ARG A 80 -9.73 -2.73 5.92
N CYS A 81 -9.18 -2.73 7.14
CA CYS A 81 -8.59 -3.93 7.77
C CYS A 81 -9.68 -4.87 8.34
N GLY A 82 -9.31 -6.07 8.77
CA GLY A 82 -10.26 -7.04 9.34
C GLY A 82 -10.98 -6.51 10.58
N ASP A 83 -10.24 -5.88 11.48
CA ASP A 83 -10.78 -5.37 12.75
C ASP A 83 -11.77 -4.22 12.55
N CYS A 84 -11.44 -3.28 11.65
CA CYS A 84 -12.35 -2.19 11.31
C CYS A 84 -13.62 -2.68 10.62
N VAL A 85 -13.56 -3.77 9.85
CA VAL A 85 -14.76 -4.38 9.28
C VAL A 85 -15.60 -5.06 10.36
N LYS A 86 -14.96 -5.79 11.29
CA LYS A 86 -15.65 -6.39 12.43
C LYS A 86 -16.38 -5.34 13.27
N SER A 87 -15.70 -4.25 13.63
CA SER A 87 -16.32 -3.18 14.43
C SER A 87 -17.47 -2.49 13.70
N ARG A 88 -17.37 -2.30 12.38
CA ARG A 88 -18.48 -1.78 11.55
C ARG A 88 -19.70 -2.70 11.58
N ILE A 89 -19.51 -4.01 11.41
CA ILE A 89 -20.60 -5.00 11.43
C ILE A 89 -21.30 -4.99 12.80
N VAL A 90 -20.52 -5.11 13.88
CA VAL A 90 -21.07 -5.14 15.25
C VAL A 90 -21.78 -3.84 15.58
N ARG A 91 -21.19 -2.69 15.25
CA ARG A 91 -21.81 -1.38 15.49
C ARG A 91 -23.10 -1.21 14.71
N ALA A 92 -23.13 -1.60 13.44
CA ALA A 92 -24.34 -1.49 12.61
C ALA A 92 -25.48 -2.33 13.20
N PHE A 93 -25.18 -3.59 13.58
CA PHE A 93 -26.15 -4.48 14.20
C PHE A 93 -26.73 -3.90 15.50
N LEU A 94 -25.87 -3.57 16.47
CA LEU A 94 -26.33 -3.09 17.79
C LEU A 94 -27.10 -1.76 17.71
N VAL A 95 -26.74 -0.88 16.77
CA VAL A 95 -27.44 0.39 16.57
C VAL A 95 -28.85 0.15 16.02
N GLU A 96 -29.02 -0.77 15.08
CA GLU A 96 -30.35 -1.10 14.55
C GLU A 96 -31.22 -1.80 15.59
N GLU A 97 -30.67 -2.75 16.35
CA GLU A 97 -31.39 -3.39 17.47
C GLU A 97 -31.86 -2.36 18.50
N ALA A 98 -30.98 -1.44 18.92
CA ALA A 98 -31.35 -0.38 19.85
C ALA A 98 -32.42 0.56 19.29
N LYS A 99 -32.43 0.81 17.97
CA LYS A 99 -33.50 1.60 17.33
C LYS A 99 -34.84 0.88 17.36
N ILE A 100 -34.86 -0.43 17.14
CA ILE A 100 -36.09 -1.24 17.20
C ILE A 100 -36.64 -1.22 18.63
N VAL A 101 -35.80 -1.50 19.63
CA VAL A 101 -36.20 -1.46 21.04
C VAL A 101 -36.80 -0.10 21.42
N LYS A 102 -36.15 1.00 21.02
CA LYS A 102 -36.68 2.37 21.27
C LYS A 102 -38.04 2.62 20.61
N LYS A 103 -38.29 2.06 19.42
CA LYS A 103 -39.59 2.19 18.74
C LYS A 103 -40.68 1.40 19.46
N VAL A 104 -40.38 0.18 19.92
CA VAL A 104 -41.33 -0.66 20.66
C VAL A 104 -41.69 -0.04 22.00
N VAL A 105 -40.69 0.41 22.77
CA VAL A 105 -40.92 1.08 24.07
C VAL A 105 -41.72 2.37 23.92
N LYS A 106 -41.59 3.09 22.81
CA LYS A 106 -42.38 4.30 22.53
C LYS A 106 -43.83 4.00 22.10
N ALA A 107 -44.11 2.79 21.64
CA ALA A 107 -45.42 2.38 21.14
C ALA A 107 -46.30 1.71 22.21
N GLN A 108 -45.71 1.24 23.32
CA GLN A 108 -46.41 0.91 24.57
C GLN A 108 -46.76 2.17 25.34
#